data_AF-A0A8J4T7B0-F1
#
_entry.id   AF-A0A8J4T7B0-F1
#
_cell.length_a   1.000
_cell.length_b   1.000
_cell.length_c   1.000
_cell.angle_alpha   90.00
_cell.angle_beta   90.00
_cell.angle_gamma   90.00
#
_symmetry.space_group_name_H-M   'P 1'
#
loop_
_entity.id
_entity.type
_entity.pdbx_description
1 polymer ?
#
loop_
_entity_poly.entity_id
_entity_poly.type
_entity_poly.pdbx_seq_one_letter_code
_entity_poly.pdbx_strand_id
1 'polypeptide(L)'
;CELCKSFFFNKCEVHGAPLFVPDTPAPMGVSHRARHTLPPGLEIRESGIPDAGLGVFNEGETVPLGAHFGPYQGELVDREEAVNSGYSWV
;
A
#
# COMPACT_ATOMS: atom_id res chain seq x y z
N CYS A 1 7.02 15.86 -1.41
CA CYS A 1 8.29 15.30 -1.92
C CYS A 1 9.19 15.04 -0.73
N GLU A 2 9.65 13.80 -0.54
CA GLU A 2 10.44 13.42 0.63
C GLU A 2 11.82 14.09 0.72
N LEU A 3 12.41 14.43 -0.42
CA LEU A 3 13.71 15.10 -0.47
C LEU A 3 13.59 16.62 -0.23
N CYS A 4 12.60 17.26 -0.86
CA CYS A 4 12.39 18.71 -0.72
C CYS A 4 11.64 19.12 0.55
N LYS A 5 10.99 18.16 1.25
CA LYS A 5 10.12 18.41 2.41
C LYS A 5 9.03 19.46 2.13
N SER A 6 8.50 19.45 0.91
CA SER A 6 7.47 20.38 0.43
C SER A 6 6.35 19.65 -0.32
N PHE A 7 5.18 20.29 -0.35
CA PHE A 7 3.99 19.83 -1.09
C PHE A 7 4.05 20.27 -2.55
N PHE A 8 3.37 19.50 -3.40
CA PHE A 8 3.19 19.79 -4.82
C PHE A 8 1.87 19.15 -5.30
N PHE A 9 1.29 19.64 -6.40
CA PHE A 9 0.05 19.09 -6.96
C PHE A 9 0.29 17.92 -7.93
N ASN A 10 1.17 18.10 -8.92
CA ASN A 10 1.40 17.10 -9.98
C ASN A 10 2.83 16.54 -9.95
N LYS A 11 3.82 17.43 -9.85
CA LYS A 11 5.24 17.07 -9.83
C LYS A 11 5.99 17.96 -8.85
N CYS A 12 7.06 17.43 -8.28
CA CYS A 12 8.09 18.23 -7.67
C CYS A 12 8.90 18.92 -8.77
N GLU A 13 9.17 20.22 -8.63
CA GLU A 13 9.95 20.96 -9.65
C GLU A 13 11.41 20.49 -9.75
N VAL A 14 11.94 19.81 -8.73
CA VAL A 14 13.31 19.26 -8.71
C VAL A 14 13.34 17.78 -9.11
N HIS A 15 12.39 16.98 -8.61
CA HIS A 15 12.42 15.51 -8.71
C HIS A 15 11.36 14.92 -9.65
N GLY A 16 10.55 15.75 -10.30
CA GLY A 16 9.51 15.30 -11.22
C GLY A 16 8.29 14.69 -10.53
N ALA A 17 7.53 13.91 -11.29
CA ALA A 17 6.32 13.25 -10.82
C ALA A 17 6.66 12.10 -9.84
N PRO A 18 5.83 11.84 -8.82
CA PRO A 18 6.04 10.72 -7.91
C PRO A 18 5.88 9.38 -8.64
N LEU A 19 6.64 8.37 -8.20
CA LEU A 19 6.48 6.99 -8.67
C LEU A 19 5.31 6.34 -7.93
N PHE A 20 4.31 5.88 -8.68
CA PHE A 20 3.24 5.04 -8.18
C PHE A 20 3.51 3.59 -8.59
N VAL A 21 3.59 2.70 -7.61
CA VAL A 21 3.72 1.26 -7.85
C VAL A 21 2.30 0.69 -7.95
N PRO A 22 1.91 0.16 -9.13
CA PRO A 22 0.57 -0.38 -9.31
C PRO A 22 0.41 -1.74 -8.64
N ASP A 23 -0.78 -2.01 -8.13
CA ASP A 23 -1.20 -3.34 -7.72
C ASP A 23 -1.18 -4.31 -8.90
N THR A 24 -0.96 -5.60 -8.61
CA THR A 24 -1.18 -6.66 -9.59
C THR A 24 -2.67 -6.74 -9.91
N PRO A 25 -3.09 -6.69 -11.20
CA PRO A 25 -4.51 -6.74 -11.55
C PRO A 25 -5.18 -8.02 -11.07
N ALA A 26 -6.23 -7.89 -10.25
CA ALA A 26 -7.04 -9.00 -9.77
C ALA A 26 -8.54 -8.65 -9.84
N PRO A 27 -9.40 -9.53 -10.43
CA PRO A 27 -10.84 -9.29 -10.50
C PRO A 27 -11.47 -9.11 -9.13
N MET A 28 -12.54 -8.32 -9.05
CA MET A 28 -13.35 -8.19 -7.82
C MET A 28 -14.11 -9.50 -7.53
N GLY A 29 -14.34 -9.78 -6.24
CA GLY A 29 -15.15 -10.93 -5.79
C GLY A 29 -14.42 -12.28 -5.76
N VAL A 30 -13.14 -12.34 -6.12
CA VAL A 30 -12.34 -13.57 -5.99
C VAL A 30 -11.87 -13.78 -4.54
N SER A 31 -11.83 -15.03 -4.09
CA SER A 31 -11.26 -15.38 -2.78
C SER A 31 -9.80 -14.92 -2.69
N HIS A 32 -9.39 -14.46 -1.50
CA HIS A 32 -8.01 -14.00 -1.26
C HIS A 32 -7.52 -12.90 -2.21
N ARG A 33 -8.43 -12.10 -2.80
CA ARG A 33 -8.10 -11.00 -3.71
C ARG A 33 -6.97 -10.11 -3.18
N ALA A 34 -7.01 -9.74 -1.90
CA ALA A 34 -5.99 -8.88 -1.28
C ALA A 34 -4.56 -9.45 -1.38
N ARG A 35 -4.40 -10.78 -1.44
CA ARG A 35 -3.09 -11.41 -1.69
C ARG A 35 -2.72 -11.36 -3.17
N HIS A 36 -3.70 -11.50 -4.05
CA HIS A 36 -3.49 -11.48 -5.51
C HIS A 36 -3.20 -10.08 -6.06
N THR A 37 -3.55 -9.01 -5.34
CA THR A 37 -3.23 -7.63 -5.73
C THR A 37 -1.80 -7.21 -5.37
N LEU A 38 -1.04 -8.05 -4.67
CA LEU A 38 0.32 -7.74 -4.23
C LEU A 38 1.22 -7.37 -5.43
N PRO A 39 1.85 -6.18 -5.45
CA PRO A 39 2.80 -5.81 -6.49
C PRO A 39 3.98 -6.80 -6.60
N PRO A 40 4.53 -7.00 -7.82
CA PRO A 40 5.73 -7.82 -8.00
C PRO A 40 6.91 -7.33 -7.16
N GLY A 41 7.72 -8.27 -6.65
CA GLY A 41 8.86 -7.96 -5.77
C GLY A 41 8.49 -7.85 -4.29
N LEU A 42 7.21 -7.95 -3.95
CA LEU A 42 6.75 -8.06 -2.56
C LEU A 42 6.29 -9.48 -2.24
N GLU A 43 6.41 -9.88 -0.98
CA GLU A 43 5.96 -11.18 -0.46
C GLU A 43 5.11 -11.01 0.81
N ILE A 44 4.07 -11.85 0.96
CA ILE A 44 3.29 -11.95 2.21
C ILE A 44 3.74 -13.19 2.98
N ARG A 45 4.19 -13.00 4.21
CA ARG A 45 4.72 -14.05 5.09
C ARG A 45 4.51 -13.70 6.56
N GLU A 46 4.78 -14.62 7.46
CA GLU A 46 4.66 -14.38 8.90
C GLU A 46 5.60 -13.24 9.34
N SER A 47 5.07 -12.31 10.13
CA SER A 47 5.80 -11.17 10.64
C SER A 47 6.79 -11.60 11.72
N GLY A 48 7.96 -10.96 11.78
CA GLY A 48 8.88 -11.11 12.90
C GLY A 48 8.45 -10.35 14.16
N ILE A 49 7.41 -9.52 14.08
CA ILE A 49 6.85 -8.79 15.22
C ILE A 49 5.95 -9.75 16.01
N PRO A 50 6.19 -9.94 17.33
CA PRO A 50 5.37 -10.82 18.16
C PRO A 50 3.87 -10.49 18.06
N ASP A 51 3.05 -11.53 17.93
CA ASP A 51 1.58 -11.47 17.88
C ASP A 51 0.97 -10.60 16.76
N ALA A 52 1.74 -10.21 15.74
CA ALA A 52 1.26 -9.36 14.64
C ALA A 52 0.65 -10.14 13.45
N GLY A 53 0.81 -11.46 13.41
CA GLY A 53 0.34 -12.29 12.29
C GLY A 53 1.18 -12.10 11.02
N LEU A 54 0.54 -11.79 9.89
CA LEU A 54 1.22 -11.66 8.59
C LEU A 54 1.73 -10.23 8.34
N GLY A 55 2.82 -10.13 7.57
CA GLY A 55 3.39 -8.87 7.10
C GLY A 55 3.70 -8.91 5.60
N VAL A 56 4.06 -7.74 5.05
CA VAL A 56 4.52 -7.57 3.67
C VAL A 56 6.02 -7.27 3.68
N PHE A 57 6.76 -7.99 2.85
CA PHE A 57 8.23 -7.97 2.81
C PHE A 57 8.71 -7.61 1.40
N ASN A 58 9.81 -6.87 1.32
CA ASN A 58 10.47 -6.59 0.06
C ASN A 58 11.46 -7.69 -0.28
N GLU A 59 11.19 -8.46 -1.34
CA GLU A 59 12.05 -9.51 -1.87
C GLU A 59 12.62 -9.15 -3.26
N GLY A 60 12.19 -8.01 -3.81
CA GLY A 60 12.63 -7.47 -5.09
C GLY A 60 13.75 -6.43 -4.95
N GLU A 61 13.78 -5.49 -5.90
CA GLU A 61 14.71 -4.35 -5.87
C GLU A 61 14.44 -3.42 -4.69
N THR A 62 15.39 -2.52 -4.41
CA THR A 62 15.19 -1.49 -3.38
C THR A 62 14.02 -0.59 -3.75
N VAL A 63 13.04 -0.47 -2.85
CA VAL A 63 11.93 0.48 -3.00
C VAL A 63 12.51 1.91 -2.94
N PRO A 64 12.36 2.71 -4.01
CA PRO A 64 12.95 4.04 -4.05
C PRO A 64 12.24 5.00 -3.09
N LEU A 65 12.99 5.96 -2.56
CA LEU A 65 12.45 6.99 -1.66
C LEU A 65 11.32 7.77 -2.36
N GLY A 66 10.18 7.87 -1.69
CA GLY A 66 9.01 8.57 -2.24
C GLY A 66 8.20 7.74 -3.25
N ALA A 67 8.40 6.42 -3.32
CA ALA A 67 7.46 5.52 -3.96
C ALA A 67 6.11 5.55 -3.23
N HIS A 68 5.02 5.52 -3.99
CA HIS A 68 3.65 5.50 -3.48
C HIS A 68 2.98 4.16 -3.84
N PHE A 69 2.23 3.60 -2.89
CA PHE A 69 1.41 2.41 -3.07
C PHE A 69 -0.06 2.76 -2.80
N GLY A 70 -0.97 2.08 -3.48
CA GLY A 70 -2.42 2.23 -3.30
C GLY A 70 -3.18 2.69 -4.54
N PRO A 71 -4.40 3.23 -4.39
CA PRO A 71 -5.06 3.57 -3.11
C PRO A 71 -5.37 2.33 -2.25
N TYR A 72 -5.46 2.52 -0.93
CA TYR A 72 -5.94 1.47 -0.03
C TYR A 72 -7.38 1.10 -0.42
N GLN A 73 -7.62 -0.18 -0.70
CA GLN A 73 -8.93 -0.67 -1.14
C GLN A 73 -9.67 -1.34 0.02
N GLY A 74 -10.97 -1.10 0.09
CA GLY A 74 -11.85 -1.65 1.11
C GLY A 74 -13.31 -1.28 0.81
N GLU A 75 -14.19 -1.57 1.76
CA GLU A 75 -15.58 -1.15 1.71
C GLU A 75 -15.70 0.27 2.29
N LEU A 76 -16.43 1.14 1.59
CA LEU A 76 -16.80 2.44 2.14
C LEU A 76 -17.98 2.24 3.09
N VAL A 77 -17.77 2.57 4.36
CA VAL A 77 -18.71 2.36 5.44
C VAL A 77 -18.82 3.62 6.29
N ASP A 78 -20.04 3.97 6.67
CA ASP A 78 -20.37 5.15 7.49
C ASP A 78 -20.49 4.84 8.98
N ARG A 79 -20.33 3.56 9.36
CA ARG A 79 -20.54 3.07 10.72
C ARG A 79 -19.26 3.13 11.53
N GLU A 80 -19.35 3.66 12.75
CA GLU A 80 -18.26 3.68 13.72
C GLU A 80 -17.68 2.27 14.01
N GLU A 81 -18.47 1.22 13.83
CA GLU A 81 -18.07 -0.18 14.00
C GLU A 81 -16.90 -0.58 13.08
N ALA A 82 -16.75 0.05 11.92
CA ALA A 82 -15.64 -0.20 11.00
C ALA A 82 -14.28 0.08 11.64
N VAL A 83 -14.21 1.11 12.51
CA VAL A 83 -12.99 1.50 13.23
C VAL A 83 -12.44 0.35 14.08
N ASN A 84 -13.31 -0.52 14.60
CA ASN A 84 -12.93 -1.65 15.44
C ASN A 84 -12.35 -2.83 14.64
N SER A 85 -12.40 -2.81 13.30
CA SER A 85 -11.86 -3.90 12.47
C SER A 85 -10.34 -4.02 12.52
N GLY A 86 -9.63 -2.95 12.86
CA GLY A 86 -8.17 -2.85 12.74
C GLY A 86 -7.66 -2.70 11.30
N TYR A 87 -8.55 -2.71 10.30
CA TYR A 87 -8.24 -2.61 8.87
C TYR A 87 -9.03 -1.48 8.19
N SER A 88 -9.14 -0.33 8.87
CA SER A 88 -9.89 0.83 8.41
C SER A 88 -9.02 2.09 8.40
N TRP A 89 -9.26 2.96 7.42
CA TRP A 89 -8.70 4.30 7.32
C TRP A 89 -9.84 5.31 7.39
N VAL A 90 -9.67 6.34 8.23
CA VAL A 90 -10.68 7.39 8.51
C VAL A 90 -10.19 8.77 8.07
#